data_AF-A0ABD5JRI9-F1
#
_entry.id   AF-A0ABD5JRI9-F1
#
_cell.length_a   1.000
_cell.length_b   1.000
_cell.length_c   1.000
_cell.angle_alpha   90.00
_cell.angle_beta   90.00
_cell.angle_gamma   90.00
#
_symmetry.space_group_name_H-M   'P 1'
#
loop_
_entity.id
_entity.type
_entity.pdbx_description
1 polymer ?
#
loop_
_entity_poly.entity_id
_entity_poly.type
_entity_poly.pdbx_seq_one_letter_code
_entity_poly.pdbx_strand_id
1 'polypeptide(L)'
;MSFALSATTDHDHARSRLRRLGPAASVLLLILAAGCSGDRPPRPQADVGNSDIMVPSTDVAGAPMPSAPLADAPMQAAPVMSSPIPEPPMTHTPQQDRVVGLAEEEETHTAQPAPQSEPQYAGDYGFATPVQNPVTAAENIYTMSNSEAACRTRLKKLGVVFKEKPPIYRSASCNIGNPIEVSGFNSGSIAFKPAATLNCQVTEAFARWIKGDLQPAARLRYLSGINTIYNAGGYSCRTMNHRRGAKMSEHSRGNAIDVTRIKLNNGKDISVRRPGFFAFREKGLLNSVRSDACDYFTTVLGPGYNPEHADHFHFDLMQRRSGYRACK
;
A
#
# COMPACT_ATOMS: atom_id res chain seq x y z
N MET A 1 -27.14 6.86 110.44
CA MET A 1 -26.39 6.10 109.40
C MET A 1 -27.30 6.04 108.18
N SER A 2 -27.10 6.99 107.27
CA SER A 2 -27.87 7.20 106.03
C SER A 2 -27.12 6.54 104.86
N PHE A 3 -27.62 6.22 103.67
CA PHE A 3 -28.80 6.49 102.83
C PHE A 3 -28.93 5.24 101.90
N ALA A 4 -30.13 4.70 101.63
CA ALA A 4 -30.96 4.88 100.40
C ALA A 4 -30.33 4.28 99.10
N LEU A 5 -31.02 3.68 98.13
CA LEU A 5 -32.26 4.05 97.43
C LEU A 5 -32.79 2.86 96.57
N SER A 6 -34.13 2.79 96.45
CA SER A 6 -35.01 2.71 95.24
C SER A 6 -34.73 1.76 94.06
N ALA A 7 -35.68 1.33 93.20
CA ALA A 7 -37.13 1.50 92.98
C ALA A 7 -37.53 0.40 91.95
N THR A 8 -38.54 -0.45 92.18
CA THR A 8 -39.95 -0.42 91.73
C THR A 8 -40.25 -0.37 90.21
N THR A 9 -41.12 -1.32 89.79
CA THR A 9 -42.29 -1.20 88.86
C THR A 9 -42.03 -1.00 87.35
N ASP A 10 -42.78 -1.54 86.38
CA ASP A 10 -43.92 -2.49 86.31
C ASP A 10 -44.22 -2.81 84.82
N HIS A 11 -45.05 -3.83 84.59
CA HIS A 11 -46.09 -3.96 83.54
C HIS A 11 -45.78 -4.30 82.05
N ASP A 12 -46.24 -5.52 81.72
CA ASP A 12 -47.30 -5.84 80.74
C ASP A 12 -47.07 -6.15 79.24
N HIS A 13 -47.76 -7.24 78.86
CA HIS A 13 -48.39 -7.59 77.59
C HIS A 13 -47.62 -7.62 76.24
N ALA A 14 -47.72 -8.80 75.57
CA ALA A 14 -48.35 -8.99 74.25
C ALA A 14 -47.55 -9.83 73.22
N ARG A 15 -48.12 -11.00 72.91
CA ARG A 15 -48.44 -11.57 71.58
C ARG A 15 -47.42 -11.51 70.42
N SER A 16 -47.15 -12.73 69.94
CA SER A 16 -47.13 -13.18 68.53
C SER A 16 -46.22 -12.46 67.52
N ARG A 17 -45.38 -13.25 66.83
CA ARG A 17 -45.19 -13.14 65.38
C ARG A 17 -44.61 -14.43 64.82
N LEU A 18 -45.43 -15.12 64.02
CA LEU A 18 -45.03 -16.19 63.11
C LEU A 18 -43.82 -15.73 62.27
N ARG A 19 -42.72 -16.48 62.30
CA ARG A 19 -41.71 -16.44 61.24
C ARG A 19 -41.96 -17.59 60.27
N ARG A 20 -42.53 -17.24 59.12
CA ARG A 20 -42.50 -18.04 57.90
C ARG A 20 -41.04 -18.26 57.49
N LEU A 21 -40.61 -19.51 57.39
CA LEU A 21 -39.46 -19.93 56.60
C LEU A 21 -39.99 -20.80 55.47
N GLY A 22 -39.90 -20.28 54.25
CA GLY A 22 -40.32 -20.94 53.02
C GLY A 22 -39.36 -22.05 52.58
N PRO A 23 -39.81 -22.93 51.66
CA PRO A 23 -39.00 -24.01 51.13
C PRO A 23 -37.96 -23.48 50.15
N ALA A 24 -36.75 -24.06 50.24
CA ALA A 24 -35.67 -23.86 49.29
C ALA A 24 -36.08 -24.37 47.90
N ALA A 25 -36.27 -23.46 46.95
CA ALA A 25 -36.31 -23.79 45.53
C ALA A 25 -34.91 -23.56 44.95
N SER A 26 -34.18 -24.66 44.76
CA SER A 26 -32.92 -24.69 44.01
C SER A 26 -33.18 -24.30 42.56
N VAL A 27 -32.81 -23.07 42.19
CA VAL A 27 -32.72 -22.64 40.79
C VAL A 27 -31.36 -23.11 40.27
N LEU A 28 -31.39 -24.16 39.46
CA LEU A 28 -30.24 -24.63 38.69
C LEU A 28 -29.94 -23.59 37.59
N LEU A 29 -28.90 -22.77 37.82
CA LEU A 29 -28.41 -21.78 36.87
C LEU A 29 -27.57 -22.49 35.80
N LEU A 30 -28.17 -22.82 34.65
CA LEU A 30 -27.46 -23.25 33.45
C LEU A 30 -26.71 -22.05 32.84
N ILE A 31 -25.43 -21.94 33.15
CA ILE A 31 -24.51 -21.00 32.49
C ILE A 31 -24.18 -21.57 31.11
N LEU A 32 -24.86 -21.07 30.07
CA LEU A 32 -24.44 -21.22 28.69
C LEU A 32 -23.17 -20.38 28.47
N ALA A 33 -22.01 -21.01 28.63
CA ALA A 33 -20.76 -20.47 28.13
C ALA A 33 -20.77 -20.57 26.59
N ALA A 34 -21.27 -19.52 25.93
CA ALA A 34 -21.00 -19.29 24.52
C ALA A 34 -19.53 -18.89 24.39
N GLY A 35 -18.65 -19.89 24.29
CA GLY A 35 -17.28 -19.69 23.84
C GLY A 35 -17.31 -19.24 22.39
N CYS A 36 -17.11 -17.94 22.15
CA CYS A 36 -16.73 -17.44 20.83
C CYS A 36 -15.28 -17.90 20.56
N SER A 37 -15.11 -19.15 20.14
CA SER A 37 -13.90 -19.57 19.44
C SER A 37 -13.77 -18.70 18.19
N GLY A 38 -12.63 -18.01 18.08
CA GLY A 38 -12.32 -17.08 17.00
C GLY A 38 -12.03 -17.74 15.66
N ASP A 39 -12.83 -18.73 15.27
CA ASP A 39 -12.78 -19.27 13.91
C ASP A 39 -13.57 -18.36 12.98
N ARG A 40 -12.83 -17.63 12.15
CA ARG A 40 -13.39 -16.88 11.02
C ARG A 40 -14.19 -17.87 10.16
N PRO A 41 -15.44 -17.58 9.80
CA PRO A 41 -16.18 -18.45 8.89
C PRO A 41 -15.39 -18.61 7.57
N PRO A 42 -15.31 -19.82 6.99
CA PRO A 42 -14.65 -20.02 5.71
C PRO A 42 -15.31 -19.13 4.66
N ARG A 43 -14.52 -18.25 4.05
CA ARG A 43 -14.99 -17.39 2.95
C ARG A 43 -15.32 -18.28 1.75
N PRO A 44 -16.41 -18.04 1.01
CA PRO A 44 -16.61 -18.68 -0.28
C PRO A 44 -15.46 -18.29 -1.20
N GLN A 45 -14.68 -19.27 -1.64
CA GLN A 45 -13.72 -19.07 -2.71
C GLN A 45 -14.56 -18.73 -3.95
N ALA A 46 -14.38 -17.52 -4.48
CA ALA A 46 -14.81 -17.24 -5.84
C ALA A 46 -13.91 -18.09 -6.74
N ASP A 47 -14.46 -19.22 -7.19
CA ASP A 47 -13.85 -20.08 -8.19
C ASP A 47 -13.76 -19.26 -9.48
N VAL A 48 -12.57 -18.72 -9.76
CA VAL A 48 -12.32 -18.03 -11.02
C VAL A 48 -11.96 -19.12 -12.02
N GLY A 49 -13.00 -19.86 -12.42
CA GLY A 49 -12.94 -20.84 -13.48
C GLY A 49 -12.37 -20.19 -14.73
N ASN A 50 -11.26 -20.75 -15.18
CA ASN A 50 -10.68 -20.48 -16.48
C ASN A 50 -11.62 -21.10 -17.51
N SER A 51 -12.42 -20.27 -18.19
CA SER A 51 -13.21 -20.72 -19.34
C SER A 51 -13.10 -19.75 -20.49
N ASP A 52 -12.91 -20.37 -21.63
CA ASP A 52 -12.42 -19.85 -22.89
C ASP A 52 -13.26 -18.76 -23.55
N ILE A 53 -12.56 -18.11 -24.48
CA ILE A 53 -12.91 -17.00 -25.36
C ILE A 53 -14.14 -17.32 -26.23
N MET A 54 -15.08 -16.37 -26.31
CA MET A 54 -15.88 -16.12 -27.52
C MET A 54 -16.36 -14.66 -27.48
N VAL A 55 -15.87 -13.83 -28.42
CA VAL A 55 -16.31 -12.44 -28.63
C VAL A 55 -17.16 -12.41 -29.90
N PRO A 56 -18.27 -11.67 -29.93
CA PRO A 56 -18.71 -11.03 -31.16
C PRO A 56 -18.71 -9.51 -31.06
N SER A 57 -18.28 -8.92 -32.17
CA SER A 57 -18.07 -7.50 -32.44
C SER A 57 -19.33 -6.64 -32.34
N THR A 58 -19.19 -5.38 -31.93
CA THR A 58 -20.22 -4.35 -32.05
C THR A 58 -19.76 -3.24 -32.98
N ASP A 59 -20.61 -2.93 -33.97
CA ASP A 59 -20.49 -1.83 -34.93
C ASP A 59 -20.63 -0.45 -34.28
N VAL A 60 -19.97 0.53 -34.90
CA VAL A 60 -19.85 1.92 -34.49
C VAL A 60 -20.86 2.80 -35.27
N ALA A 61 -21.63 3.60 -34.53
CA ALA A 61 -22.25 4.86 -34.98
C ALA A 61 -22.40 5.72 -33.71
N GLY A 62 -22.04 7.00 -33.59
CA GLY A 62 -21.85 8.06 -34.57
C GLY A 62 -22.79 9.22 -34.20
N ALA A 63 -22.24 10.40 -33.88
CA ALA A 63 -22.87 11.74 -33.73
C ALA A 63 -23.22 12.23 -32.30
N PRO A 64 -23.46 13.56 -32.09
CA PRO A 64 -22.40 14.55 -31.85
C PRO A 64 -22.61 15.43 -30.59
N MET A 65 -21.57 16.18 -30.21
CA MET A 65 -21.53 17.12 -29.07
C MET A 65 -22.18 18.47 -29.41
N PRO A 66 -22.86 19.14 -28.45
CA PRO A 66 -23.18 20.57 -28.57
C PRO A 66 -22.16 21.45 -27.81
N SER A 67 -21.78 22.55 -28.47
CA SER A 67 -20.96 23.65 -27.95
C SER A 67 -21.84 24.71 -27.27
N ALA A 68 -21.38 25.28 -26.14
CA ALA A 68 -21.84 26.58 -25.60
C ALA A 68 -20.83 27.08 -24.52
N PRO A 69 -20.89 28.34 -24.04
CA PRO A 69 -20.03 29.40 -24.56
C PRO A 69 -19.11 30.04 -23.48
N LEU A 70 -18.16 30.84 -23.98
CA LEU A 70 -17.30 31.75 -23.24
C LEU A 70 -18.10 32.86 -22.55
N ALA A 71 -17.75 33.17 -21.30
CA ALA A 71 -18.07 34.44 -20.64
C ALA A 71 -16.92 34.88 -19.74
N ASP A 72 -16.43 36.09 -20.03
CA ASP A 72 -15.43 36.85 -19.29
C ASP A 72 -15.96 37.36 -17.94
N ALA A 73 -15.09 37.39 -16.92
CA ALA A 73 -15.04 38.46 -15.94
C ALA A 73 -13.68 38.48 -15.20
N PRO A 74 -13.13 39.67 -14.87
CA PRO A 74 -11.77 39.83 -14.37
C PRO A 74 -11.72 39.74 -12.83
N MET A 75 -10.75 39.02 -12.29
CA MET A 75 -10.39 39.15 -10.87
C MET A 75 -8.99 39.74 -10.73
N GLN A 76 -8.98 40.84 -9.98
CA GLN A 76 -7.87 41.71 -9.66
C GLN A 76 -6.76 40.95 -8.94
N ALA A 77 -5.52 41.13 -9.41
CA ALA A 77 -4.32 40.67 -8.73
C ALA A 77 -4.02 41.58 -7.53
N ALA A 78 -4.03 41.01 -6.33
CA ALA A 78 -3.42 41.62 -5.16
C ALA A 78 -1.89 41.40 -5.18
N PRO A 79 -1.07 42.37 -4.74
CA PRO A 79 0.38 42.24 -4.79
C PRO A 79 0.87 41.30 -3.68
N VAL A 80 1.54 40.22 -4.07
CA VAL A 80 2.23 39.33 -3.14
C VAL A 80 3.63 39.90 -2.90
N MET A 81 3.81 40.57 -1.77
CA MET A 81 5.12 40.98 -1.26
C MET A 81 5.95 39.73 -0.95
N SER A 82 6.86 39.37 -1.85
CA SER A 82 7.85 38.32 -1.62
C SER A 82 9.13 38.94 -1.07
N SER A 83 9.36 38.80 0.23
CA SER A 83 10.68 39.06 0.81
C SER A 83 11.57 37.82 0.61
N PRO A 84 12.82 37.98 0.13
CA PRO A 84 13.74 36.86 -0.05
C PRO A 84 14.31 36.41 1.30
N ILE A 85 14.29 35.09 1.52
CA ILE A 85 15.03 34.43 2.59
C ILE A 85 16.52 34.39 2.18
N PRO A 86 17.48 34.83 3.02
CA PRO A 86 18.89 34.72 2.70
C PRO A 86 19.38 33.27 2.81
N GLU A 87 19.95 32.73 1.72
CA GLU A 87 20.74 31.50 1.77
C GLU A 87 22.12 31.76 2.40
N PRO A 88 22.65 30.87 3.25
CA PRO A 88 24.01 30.96 3.75
C PRO A 88 25.04 30.60 2.66
N PRO A 89 26.24 31.23 2.64
CA PRO A 89 27.22 31.02 1.59
C PRO A 89 27.91 29.67 1.75
N MET A 90 27.73 28.80 0.75
CA MET A 90 28.58 27.62 0.54
C MET A 90 29.88 28.06 -0.13
N THR A 91 30.93 28.17 0.67
CA THR A 91 32.31 28.30 0.21
C THR A 91 32.76 27.00 -0.48
N HIS A 92 32.70 26.98 -1.82
CA HIS A 92 33.41 25.98 -2.61
C HIS A 92 34.80 26.53 -2.98
N THR A 93 35.80 26.06 -2.25
CA THR A 93 37.21 26.18 -2.64
C THR A 93 37.49 25.23 -3.81
N PRO A 94 38.10 25.69 -4.92
CA PRO A 94 38.49 24.80 -6.01
C PRO A 94 39.86 24.19 -5.68
N GLN A 95 39.90 22.92 -5.30
CA GLN A 95 41.14 22.15 -5.32
C GLN A 95 41.29 21.51 -6.71
N GLN A 96 42.11 22.18 -7.51
CA GLN A 96 42.78 21.61 -8.67
C GLN A 96 43.79 20.58 -8.15
N ASP A 97 43.62 19.33 -8.53
CA ASP A 97 44.70 18.35 -8.46
C ASP A 97 45.17 17.97 -9.86
N ARG A 98 46.51 17.97 -9.97
CA ARG A 98 47.33 18.00 -11.16
C ARG A 98 47.15 16.77 -12.03
N VAL A 99 46.83 17.00 -13.29
CA VAL A 99 47.23 16.11 -14.37
C VAL A 99 48.70 16.43 -14.68
N VAL A 100 49.60 15.54 -14.31
CA VAL A 100 50.99 15.57 -14.80
C VAL A 100 51.00 14.81 -16.11
N GLY A 101 51.15 15.55 -17.21
CA GLY A 101 51.53 15.01 -18.50
C GLY A 101 52.99 14.54 -18.45
N LEU A 102 53.23 13.39 -19.06
CA LEU A 102 54.53 13.00 -19.59
C LEU A 102 54.30 12.68 -21.07
N ALA A 103 55.24 13.19 -21.85
CA ALA A 103 55.11 13.59 -23.24
C ALA A 103 55.01 12.44 -24.24
N GLU A 104 54.55 12.84 -25.42
CA GLU A 104 54.65 12.18 -26.71
C GLU A 104 56.07 11.70 -27.03
N GLU A 105 56.20 10.47 -27.53
CA GLU A 105 57.16 10.14 -28.58
C GLU A 105 56.43 9.38 -29.68
N GLU A 106 56.46 9.99 -30.85
CA GLU A 106 56.02 9.50 -32.15
C GLU A 106 57.09 8.55 -32.70
N GLU A 107 56.74 7.30 -32.97
CA GLU A 107 57.45 6.55 -34.01
C GLU A 107 56.52 5.58 -34.74
N THR A 108 56.51 5.77 -36.05
CA THR A 108 55.83 5.02 -37.09
C THR A 108 56.41 3.62 -37.19
N HIS A 109 55.60 2.56 -37.28
CA HIS A 109 55.96 1.30 -37.94
C HIS A 109 54.70 0.54 -38.39
N THR A 110 54.43 0.69 -39.69
CA THR A 110 53.97 -0.29 -40.68
C THR A 110 53.03 -1.43 -40.24
N ALA A 111 51.81 -1.39 -40.80
CA ALA A 111 50.83 -2.46 -40.77
C ALA A 111 51.30 -3.72 -41.50
N GLN A 112 51.05 -4.89 -40.89
CA GLN A 112 51.15 -6.20 -41.55
C GLN A 112 49.86 -7.00 -41.25
N PRO A 113 49.24 -7.67 -42.26
CA PRO A 113 47.86 -8.12 -42.16
C PRO A 113 47.71 -9.43 -41.38
N ALA A 114 46.58 -9.56 -40.69
CA ALA A 114 46.15 -10.77 -39.99
C ALA A 114 45.73 -11.88 -40.99
N PRO A 115 45.96 -13.16 -40.66
CA PRO A 115 45.55 -14.28 -41.52
C PRO A 115 44.03 -14.46 -41.49
N GLN A 116 43.44 -14.49 -42.69
CA GLN A 116 42.04 -14.83 -42.92
C GLN A 116 41.84 -16.33 -42.71
N SER A 117 41.04 -16.71 -41.72
CA SER A 117 40.46 -18.05 -41.62
C SER A 117 39.05 -18.02 -42.23
N GLU A 118 38.90 -18.58 -43.42
CA GLU A 118 37.59 -18.88 -44.02
C GLU A 118 36.84 -19.94 -43.19
N PRO A 119 35.53 -19.77 -42.94
CA PRO A 119 34.63 -20.89 -42.74
C PRO A 119 33.99 -21.29 -44.06
N GLN A 120 34.16 -22.56 -44.40
CA GLN A 120 33.68 -23.24 -45.60
C GLN A 120 32.15 -23.11 -45.74
N TYR A 121 31.72 -22.62 -46.90
CA TYR A 121 30.32 -22.60 -47.33
C TYR A 121 29.92 -24.00 -47.85
N ALA A 122 29.24 -24.77 -47.00
CA ALA A 122 28.46 -25.93 -47.44
C ALA A 122 27.00 -25.47 -47.59
N GLY A 123 26.49 -25.56 -48.82
CA GLY A 123 25.16 -25.08 -49.19
C GLY A 123 24.05 -25.85 -48.49
N ASP A 124 23.08 -25.09 -47.99
CA ASP A 124 21.74 -25.57 -47.68
C ASP A 124 20.72 -24.66 -48.37
N TYR A 125 19.75 -25.29 -49.01
CA TYR A 125 18.86 -24.70 -49.98
C TYR A 125 17.62 -24.18 -49.25
N GLY A 126 17.47 -22.86 -49.23
CA GLY A 126 16.17 -22.21 -49.30
C GLY A 126 15.26 -22.28 -48.06
N PHE A 127 15.59 -21.50 -47.03
CA PHE A 127 14.62 -20.62 -46.38
C PHE A 127 15.33 -19.32 -46.04
N ALA A 128 14.90 -18.21 -46.66
CA ALA A 128 15.36 -16.89 -46.22
C ALA A 128 14.96 -16.74 -44.74
N THR A 129 15.94 -16.53 -43.86
CA THR A 129 15.67 -16.10 -42.48
C THR A 129 14.74 -14.89 -42.55
N PRO A 130 13.66 -14.82 -41.76
CA PRO A 130 12.81 -13.63 -41.76
C PRO A 130 13.70 -12.42 -41.53
N VAL A 131 13.72 -11.48 -42.48
CA VAL A 131 14.34 -10.18 -42.28
C VAL A 131 13.65 -9.60 -41.05
N GLN A 132 14.36 -9.56 -39.93
CA GLN A 132 13.89 -8.87 -38.73
C GLN A 132 13.83 -7.39 -39.13
N ASN A 133 12.63 -6.90 -39.41
CA ASN A 133 12.41 -5.49 -39.67
C ASN A 133 12.97 -4.70 -38.46
N PRO A 134 13.99 -3.84 -38.62
CA PRO A 134 14.61 -3.14 -37.50
C PRO A 134 13.61 -2.23 -36.77
N VAL A 135 12.52 -1.87 -37.44
CA VAL A 135 11.35 -1.19 -36.86
C VAL A 135 10.61 -2.06 -35.82
N THR A 136 10.45 -3.37 -36.07
CA THR A 136 9.83 -4.29 -35.09
C THR A 136 10.73 -4.64 -33.91
N ALA A 137 12.05 -4.52 -34.07
CA ALA A 137 13.02 -4.69 -32.97
C ALA A 137 13.05 -3.46 -32.03
N ALA A 138 12.85 -2.26 -32.57
CA ALA A 138 12.70 -1.04 -31.77
C ALA A 138 11.33 -0.95 -31.06
N GLU A 139 10.28 -1.57 -31.62
CA GLU A 139 8.94 -1.64 -31.00
C GLU A 139 8.82 -2.74 -29.92
N ASN A 140 9.74 -3.71 -29.82
CA ASN A 140 9.69 -4.85 -28.89
C ASN A 140 10.59 -4.73 -27.64
N ILE A 141 11.21 -3.59 -27.37
CA ILE A 141 12.04 -3.43 -26.13
C ILE A 141 11.15 -3.34 -24.86
N TYR A 142 9.83 -3.23 -25.05
CA TYR A 142 8.81 -3.17 -23.99
C TYR A 142 7.87 -4.38 -23.99
N THR A 143 8.29 -5.53 -24.53
CA THR A 143 7.44 -6.73 -24.47
C THR A 143 7.36 -7.24 -23.03
N MET A 144 6.30 -6.82 -22.35
CA MET A 144 5.97 -7.25 -21.00
C MET A 144 5.78 -8.77 -20.99
N SER A 145 6.22 -9.43 -19.91
CA SER A 145 5.99 -10.88 -19.78
C SER A 145 4.50 -11.19 -19.69
N ASN A 146 4.10 -12.41 -20.08
CA ASN A 146 2.71 -12.87 -19.97
C ASN A 146 2.15 -12.73 -18.54
N SER A 147 2.97 -12.97 -17.52
CA SER A 147 2.58 -12.80 -16.11
C SER A 147 2.28 -11.33 -15.77
N GLU A 148 3.06 -10.41 -16.32
CA GLU A 148 2.87 -8.98 -16.11
C GLU A 148 1.62 -8.49 -16.86
N ALA A 149 1.41 -8.90 -18.11
CA ALA A 149 0.20 -8.60 -18.87
C ALA A 149 -1.08 -9.14 -18.19
N ALA A 150 -1.01 -10.35 -17.65
CA ALA A 150 -2.09 -10.93 -16.85
C ALA A 150 -2.37 -10.11 -15.57
N CYS A 151 -1.31 -9.65 -14.89
CA CYS A 151 -1.45 -8.78 -13.73
C CYS A 151 -2.12 -7.45 -14.10
N ARG A 152 -1.72 -6.79 -15.20
CA ARG A 152 -2.39 -5.57 -15.70
C ARG A 152 -3.88 -5.79 -15.96
N THR A 153 -4.23 -6.94 -16.53
CA THR A 153 -5.63 -7.32 -16.75
C THR A 153 -6.39 -7.42 -15.44
N ARG A 154 -5.80 -8.04 -14.40
CA ARG A 154 -6.40 -8.11 -13.06
C ARG A 154 -6.51 -6.73 -12.40
N LEU A 155 -5.52 -5.85 -12.55
CA LEU A 155 -5.60 -4.47 -12.07
C LEU A 155 -6.77 -3.70 -12.68
N LYS A 156 -6.95 -3.80 -14.01
CA LYS A 156 -8.10 -3.21 -14.71
C LYS A 156 -9.43 -3.75 -14.19
N LYS A 157 -9.55 -5.08 -14.01
CA LYS A 157 -10.73 -5.73 -13.42
C LYS A 157 -11.01 -5.31 -11.97
N LEU A 158 -9.95 -4.99 -11.20
CA LEU A 158 -10.08 -4.46 -9.84
C LEU A 158 -10.39 -2.95 -9.80
N GLY A 159 -10.47 -2.29 -10.95
CA GLY A 159 -10.74 -0.86 -11.05
C GLY A 159 -9.57 0.00 -10.57
N VAL A 160 -8.33 -0.47 -10.70
CA VAL A 160 -7.15 0.34 -10.41
C VAL A 160 -6.95 1.35 -11.52
N VAL A 161 -6.76 2.62 -11.14
CA VAL A 161 -6.41 3.70 -12.07
C VAL A 161 -4.90 3.87 -12.04
N PHE A 162 -4.24 3.59 -13.16
CA PHE A 162 -2.79 3.66 -13.27
C PHE A 162 -2.34 4.13 -14.66
N LYS A 163 -1.11 4.62 -14.73
CA LYS A 163 -0.38 4.90 -15.97
C LYS A 163 0.86 4.00 -16.03
N GLU A 164 1.15 3.48 -17.21
CA GLU A 164 2.40 2.76 -17.45
C GLU A 164 3.57 3.75 -17.47
N LYS A 165 4.73 3.32 -16.98
CA LYS A 165 5.95 4.13 -16.92
C LYS A 165 7.13 3.35 -17.52
N PRO A 166 8.14 4.03 -18.07
CA PRO A 166 9.36 3.37 -18.53
C PRO A 166 10.05 2.61 -17.38
N PRO A 167 10.75 1.49 -17.67
CA PRO A 167 11.56 0.77 -16.69
C PRO A 167 12.46 1.71 -15.90
N ILE A 168 12.55 1.46 -14.60
CA ILE A 168 13.47 2.17 -13.72
C ILE A 168 14.64 1.25 -13.46
N TYR A 169 15.86 1.69 -13.76
CA TYR A 169 17.08 0.97 -13.39
C TYR A 169 18.13 1.96 -12.91
N ARG A 170 18.43 1.91 -11.60
CA ARG A 170 19.57 2.62 -10.99
C ARG A 170 20.68 1.66 -10.59
N SER A 171 20.30 0.46 -10.15
CA SER A 171 21.21 -0.65 -9.85
C SER A 171 20.42 -1.96 -9.78
N ALA A 172 21.13 -3.10 -9.67
CA ALA A 172 20.50 -4.40 -9.46
C ALA A 172 19.59 -4.46 -8.20
N SER A 173 19.82 -3.59 -7.22
CA SER A 173 18.99 -3.49 -6.02
C SER A 173 17.96 -2.37 -6.06
N CYS A 174 18.02 -1.47 -7.05
CA CYS A 174 17.08 -0.37 -7.23
C CYS A 174 16.58 -0.34 -8.68
N ASN A 175 15.54 -1.12 -8.94
CA ASN A 175 14.94 -1.21 -10.26
C ASN A 175 13.48 -1.65 -10.20
N ILE A 176 12.72 -1.28 -11.23
CA ILE A 176 11.38 -1.79 -11.52
C ILE A 176 11.32 -2.04 -13.02
N GLY A 177 11.12 -3.29 -13.44
CA GLY A 177 11.06 -3.64 -14.86
C GLY A 177 9.84 -3.05 -15.56
N ASN A 178 8.65 -3.17 -14.96
CA ASN A 178 7.39 -2.68 -15.54
C ASN A 178 6.64 -1.79 -14.53
N PRO A 179 7.15 -0.57 -14.26
CA PRO A 179 6.55 0.30 -13.26
C PRO A 179 5.19 0.85 -13.72
N ILE A 180 4.30 1.04 -12.74
CA ILE A 180 3.05 1.77 -12.90
C ILE A 180 2.94 2.88 -11.89
N GLU A 181 2.41 4.01 -12.33
CA GLU A 181 2.05 5.14 -11.49
C GLU A 181 0.56 5.03 -11.18
N VAL A 182 0.24 4.70 -9.93
CA VAL A 182 -1.13 4.44 -9.45
C VAL A 182 -1.71 5.72 -8.86
N SER A 183 -2.93 6.09 -9.27
CA SER A 183 -3.60 7.33 -8.83
C SER A 183 -4.99 7.13 -8.24
N GLY A 184 -5.53 5.90 -8.28
CA GLY A 184 -6.82 5.60 -7.69
C GLY A 184 -7.21 4.13 -7.73
N PHE A 185 -8.29 3.83 -7.02
CA PHE A 185 -8.89 2.50 -6.91
C PHE A 185 -10.41 2.60 -7.08
N ASN A 186 -11.05 1.44 -7.23
CA ASN A 186 -12.50 1.33 -7.41
C ASN A 186 -13.02 2.21 -8.55
N SER A 187 -12.38 2.09 -9.71
CA SER A 187 -12.67 2.84 -10.94
C SER A 187 -12.62 4.36 -10.74
N GLY A 188 -11.71 4.82 -9.88
CA GLY A 188 -11.47 6.24 -9.60
C GLY A 188 -12.33 6.83 -8.48
N SER A 189 -13.27 6.08 -7.90
CA SER A 189 -14.08 6.58 -6.79
C SER A 189 -13.27 6.71 -5.48
N ILE A 190 -12.13 6.03 -5.39
CA ILE A 190 -11.16 6.17 -4.30
C ILE A 190 -9.90 6.81 -4.88
N ALA A 191 -9.63 8.06 -4.51
CA ALA A 191 -8.40 8.73 -4.91
C ALA A 191 -7.19 8.18 -4.13
N PHE A 192 -6.04 8.13 -4.79
CA PHE A 192 -4.78 7.74 -4.17
C PHE A 192 -3.76 8.87 -4.31
N LYS A 193 -3.35 9.46 -3.18
CA LYS A 193 -2.61 10.72 -3.17
C LYS A 193 -1.36 10.69 -2.28
N PRO A 194 -0.19 11.13 -2.79
CA PRO A 194 0.10 11.42 -4.20
C PRO A 194 0.01 10.15 -5.06
N ALA A 195 0.06 10.30 -6.39
CA ALA A 195 0.21 9.12 -7.23
C ALA A 195 1.55 8.43 -6.91
N ALA A 196 1.56 7.10 -6.83
CA ALA A 196 2.74 6.34 -6.39
C ALA A 196 3.22 5.38 -7.48
N THR A 197 4.53 5.37 -7.71
CA THR A 197 5.17 4.40 -8.60
C THR A 197 5.37 3.07 -7.89
N LEU A 198 4.78 2.00 -8.41
CA LEU A 198 4.78 0.66 -7.82
C LEU A 198 5.01 -0.40 -8.91
N ASN A 199 5.32 -1.63 -8.50
CA ASN A 199 5.20 -2.79 -9.37
C ASN A 199 3.75 -3.31 -9.39
N CYS A 200 3.45 -4.21 -10.33
CA CYS A 200 2.09 -4.71 -10.51
C CYS A 200 1.61 -5.55 -9.33
N GLN A 201 2.48 -6.39 -8.78
CA GLN A 201 2.16 -7.41 -7.80
C GLN A 201 1.73 -6.79 -6.47
N VAL A 202 2.47 -5.79 -5.96
CA VAL A 202 2.09 -5.07 -4.73
C VAL A 202 0.82 -4.25 -4.96
N THR A 203 0.65 -3.67 -6.15
CA THR A 203 -0.55 -2.92 -6.52
C THR A 203 -1.79 -3.82 -6.53
N GLU A 204 -1.66 -5.04 -7.05
CA GLU A 204 -2.73 -6.02 -7.08
C GLU A 204 -3.11 -6.45 -5.65
N ALA A 205 -2.13 -6.78 -4.82
CA ALA A 205 -2.35 -7.12 -3.41
C ALA A 205 -3.09 -5.99 -2.67
N PHE A 206 -2.65 -4.74 -2.88
CA PHE A 206 -3.25 -3.57 -2.27
C PHE A 206 -4.68 -3.30 -2.76
N ALA A 207 -4.94 -3.42 -4.07
CA ALA A 207 -6.28 -3.28 -4.63
C ALA A 207 -7.25 -4.35 -4.12
N ARG A 208 -6.79 -5.60 -3.99
CA ARG A 208 -7.58 -6.70 -3.43
C ARG A 208 -7.90 -6.46 -1.96
N TRP A 209 -6.92 -6.01 -1.16
CA TRP A 209 -7.13 -5.65 0.25
C TRP A 209 -8.11 -4.49 0.41
N ILE A 210 -7.98 -3.43 -0.42
CA ILE A 210 -8.90 -2.29 -0.40
C ILE A 210 -10.34 -2.74 -0.63
N LYS A 211 -10.55 -3.57 -1.65
CA LYS A 211 -11.87 -4.07 -2.04
C LYS A 211 -12.45 -5.05 -1.01
N GLY A 212 -11.60 -5.95 -0.50
CA GLY A 212 -12.00 -7.08 0.34
C GLY A 212 -12.22 -6.73 1.80
N ASP A 213 -11.38 -5.88 2.39
CA ASP A 213 -11.40 -5.65 3.84
C ASP A 213 -11.44 -4.17 4.22
N LEU A 214 -10.62 -3.31 3.60
CA LEU A 214 -10.55 -1.91 4.03
C LEU A 214 -11.89 -1.17 3.83
N GLN A 215 -12.48 -1.30 2.64
CA GLN A 215 -13.77 -0.67 2.34
C GLN A 215 -14.91 -1.23 3.21
N PRO A 216 -15.09 -2.56 3.34
CA PRO A 216 -16.08 -3.12 4.26
C PRO A 216 -15.87 -2.69 5.72
N ALA A 217 -14.63 -2.67 6.21
CA ALA A 217 -14.32 -2.22 7.56
C ALA A 217 -14.69 -0.74 7.77
N ALA A 218 -14.41 0.13 6.80
CA ALA A 218 -14.82 1.52 6.84
C ALA A 218 -16.35 1.66 6.87
N ARG A 219 -17.08 0.93 6.01
CA ARG A 219 -18.54 0.93 5.97
C ARG A 219 -19.14 0.45 7.28
N LEU A 220 -18.65 -0.66 7.83
CA LEU A 220 -19.14 -1.21 9.09
C LEU A 220 -18.89 -0.25 10.26
N ARG A 221 -17.70 0.35 10.33
CA ARG A 221 -17.29 1.17 11.47
C ARG A 221 -17.74 2.60 11.42
N TYR A 222 -18.00 3.16 10.23
CA TYR A 222 -18.30 4.59 10.05
C TYR A 222 -19.55 4.86 9.23
N LEU A 223 -20.23 3.81 8.74
CA LEU A 223 -21.39 3.92 7.83
C LEU A 223 -21.05 4.79 6.61
N SER A 224 -19.79 4.76 6.17
CA SER A 224 -19.27 5.59 5.09
C SER A 224 -18.23 4.83 4.28
N GLY A 225 -18.17 5.12 2.98
CA GLY A 225 -17.14 4.63 2.08
C GLY A 225 -15.85 5.43 2.19
N ILE A 226 -14.79 4.91 1.58
CA ILE A 226 -13.51 5.60 1.46
C ILE A 226 -13.59 6.58 0.30
N ASN A 227 -13.08 7.79 0.53
CA ASN A 227 -12.95 8.82 -0.49
C ASN A 227 -11.51 8.90 -1.03
N THR A 228 -10.54 8.99 -0.13
CA THR A 228 -9.13 9.17 -0.49
C THR A 228 -8.24 8.37 0.45
N ILE A 229 -7.24 7.69 -0.10
CA ILE A 229 -6.13 7.09 0.64
C ILE A 229 -4.89 7.96 0.41
N TYR A 230 -4.29 8.43 1.49
CA TYR A 230 -3.05 9.20 1.46
C TYR A 230 -1.86 8.31 1.77
N ASN A 231 -0.81 8.43 0.96
CA ASN A 231 0.42 7.66 1.09
C ASN A 231 1.66 8.55 1.27
N ALA A 232 2.74 7.96 1.78
CA ALA A 232 4.06 8.59 1.94
C ALA A 232 5.09 8.07 0.90
N GLY A 233 4.63 7.33 -0.10
CA GLY A 233 5.44 6.94 -1.26
C GLY A 233 5.48 5.44 -1.55
N GLY A 234 5.69 5.14 -2.83
CA GLY A 234 5.97 3.80 -3.37
C GLY A 234 7.46 3.62 -3.63
N TYR A 235 7.90 3.74 -4.87
CA TYR A 235 9.31 3.59 -5.23
C TYR A 235 10.23 4.60 -4.50
N SER A 236 11.26 4.08 -3.82
CA SER A 236 12.35 4.86 -3.24
C SER A 236 13.61 3.98 -3.11
N CYS A 237 14.69 4.37 -3.78
CA CYS A 237 15.96 3.63 -3.73
C CYS A 237 16.68 3.92 -2.40
N ARG A 238 16.38 3.14 -1.36
CA ARG A 238 16.95 3.28 -0.01
C ARG A 238 17.09 1.94 0.73
N THR A 239 17.97 1.91 1.73
CA THR A 239 18.07 0.79 2.67
C THR A 239 16.88 0.78 3.64
N MET A 240 16.63 -0.38 4.26
CA MET A 240 15.61 -0.51 5.31
C MET A 240 15.90 0.41 6.48
N ASN A 241 14.86 1.10 6.96
CA ASN A 241 14.91 2.07 8.05
C ASN A 241 15.99 3.16 7.85
N HIS A 242 16.40 3.41 6.60
CA HIS A 242 17.46 4.36 6.24
C HIS A 242 18.80 4.09 6.94
N ARG A 243 19.03 2.83 7.36
CA ARG A 243 20.25 2.45 8.07
C ARG A 243 21.36 2.09 7.08
N ARG A 244 22.53 2.70 7.23
CA ARG A 244 23.72 2.37 6.43
C ARG A 244 24.12 0.91 6.67
N GLY A 245 24.36 0.17 5.59
CA GLY A 245 24.72 -1.25 5.64
C GLY A 245 23.56 -2.23 5.86
N ALA A 246 22.32 -1.74 6.04
CA ALA A 246 21.16 -2.61 6.11
C ALA A 246 20.75 -3.13 4.73
N LYS A 247 19.93 -4.20 4.70
CA LYS A 247 19.34 -4.72 3.47
C LYS A 247 18.53 -3.61 2.76
N MET A 248 18.49 -3.68 1.43
CA MET A 248 17.66 -2.78 0.62
C MET A 248 16.16 -2.98 0.91
N SER A 249 15.43 -1.87 1.05
CA SER A 249 13.99 -1.87 1.30
C SER A 249 13.22 -2.38 0.08
N GLU A 250 12.03 -2.94 0.26
CA GLU A 250 11.13 -3.29 -0.85
C GLU A 250 10.64 -2.06 -1.64
N HIS A 251 10.69 -0.84 -1.06
CA HIS A 251 10.49 0.40 -1.80
C HIS A 251 11.50 0.56 -2.95
N SER A 252 12.72 0.01 -2.83
CA SER A 252 13.73 0.08 -3.91
C SER A 252 13.34 -0.71 -5.15
N ARG A 253 12.32 -1.57 -5.04
CA ARG A 253 11.77 -2.37 -6.13
C ARG A 253 10.32 -2.00 -6.48
N GLY A 254 9.82 -0.89 -5.93
CA GLY A 254 8.41 -0.52 -6.01
C GLY A 254 7.48 -1.58 -5.44
N ASN A 255 8.00 -2.43 -4.55
CA ASN A 255 7.32 -3.58 -3.97
C ASN A 255 6.77 -3.29 -2.56
N ALA A 256 6.65 -2.01 -2.22
CA ALA A 256 6.14 -1.54 -0.94
C ALA A 256 5.37 -0.22 -1.09
N ILE A 257 4.47 0.02 -0.14
CA ILE A 257 3.68 1.25 -0.05
C ILE A 257 3.46 1.65 1.41
N ASP A 258 3.61 2.95 1.69
CA ASP A 258 3.39 3.54 3.02
C ASP A 258 2.08 4.34 3.04
N VAL A 259 1.09 3.97 3.87
CA VAL A 259 -0.20 4.67 4.01
C VAL A 259 -0.21 5.49 5.29
N THR A 260 -0.51 6.78 5.19
CA THR A 260 -0.50 7.71 6.33
C THR A 260 -1.88 8.08 6.83
N ARG A 261 -2.89 8.10 5.96
CA ARG A 261 -4.21 8.65 6.29
C ARG A 261 -5.30 8.18 5.33
N ILE A 262 -6.52 8.07 5.84
CA ILE A 262 -7.71 7.66 5.08
C ILE A 262 -8.81 8.70 5.30
N LYS A 263 -9.27 9.32 4.22
CA LYS A 263 -10.43 10.22 4.23
C LYS A 263 -11.67 9.47 3.76
N LEU A 264 -12.76 9.57 4.51
CA LEU A 264 -14.04 8.96 4.20
C LEU A 264 -14.96 9.93 3.44
N ASN A 265 -16.01 9.40 2.80
CA ASN A 265 -16.98 10.18 2.03
C ASN A 265 -17.79 11.15 2.91
N ASN A 266 -17.96 10.84 4.21
CA ASN A 266 -18.59 11.74 5.18
C ASN A 266 -17.64 12.85 5.71
N GLY A 267 -16.45 12.98 5.13
CA GLY A 267 -15.45 13.99 5.53
C GLY A 267 -14.58 13.58 6.71
N LYS A 268 -14.87 12.47 7.40
CA LYS A 268 -14.01 11.98 8.49
C LYS A 268 -12.63 11.66 7.95
N ASP A 269 -11.64 12.26 8.59
CA ASP A 269 -10.23 12.03 8.32
C ASP A 269 -9.65 11.14 9.42
N ILE A 270 -9.01 10.05 9.01
CA ILE A 270 -8.48 9.01 9.91
C ILE A 270 -6.98 8.95 9.72
N SER A 271 -6.24 9.44 10.71
CA SER A 271 -4.78 9.46 10.67
C SER A 271 -4.25 8.11 11.16
N VAL A 272 -3.21 7.59 10.51
CA VAL A 272 -2.55 6.39 11.01
C VAL A 272 -1.73 6.71 12.26
N ARG A 273 -1.22 7.94 12.38
CA ARG A 273 -0.50 8.38 13.57
C ARG A 273 -1.32 8.13 14.84
N ARG A 274 -0.64 7.54 15.84
CA ARG A 274 -1.19 7.08 17.13
C ARG A 274 -2.48 7.83 17.54
N PRO A 275 -3.65 7.16 17.44
CA PRO A 275 -4.90 7.79 17.79
C PRO A 275 -4.99 8.06 19.29
N GLY A 276 -5.71 9.13 19.66
CA GLY A 276 -5.87 9.55 21.06
C GLY A 276 -6.47 8.46 21.95
N PHE A 277 -6.33 8.61 23.27
CA PHE A 277 -6.74 7.58 24.24
C PHE A 277 -8.20 7.13 24.05
N PHE A 278 -9.10 8.08 23.81
CA PHE A 278 -10.55 7.86 23.63
C PHE A 278 -10.99 7.63 22.17
N ALA A 279 -10.07 7.48 21.22
CA ALA A 279 -10.37 7.28 19.80
C ALA A 279 -10.66 5.80 19.47
N PHE A 280 -11.65 5.19 20.14
CA PHE A 280 -11.92 3.75 20.08
C PHE A 280 -12.27 3.24 18.68
N ARG A 281 -13.10 3.97 17.91
CA ARG A 281 -13.46 3.58 16.53
C ARG A 281 -12.26 3.57 15.60
N GLU A 282 -11.38 4.57 15.74
CA GLU A 282 -10.16 4.72 14.95
C GLU A 282 -9.15 3.64 15.28
N LYS A 283 -8.89 3.39 16.58
CA LYS A 283 -8.08 2.25 17.04
C LYS A 283 -8.61 0.93 16.47
N GLY A 284 -9.93 0.73 16.52
CA GLY A 284 -10.57 -0.46 15.96
C GLY A 284 -10.33 -0.61 14.46
N LEU A 285 -10.46 0.48 13.68
CA LEU A 285 -10.17 0.46 12.25
C LEU A 285 -8.68 0.17 11.99
N LEU A 286 -7.76 0.89 12.63
CA LEU A 286 -6.32 0.72 12.43
C LEU A 286 -5.86 -0.71 12.82
N ASN A 287 -6.46 -1.31 13.84
CA ASN A 287 -6.22 -2.71 14.18
C ASN A 287 -6.73 -3.66 13.09
N SER A 288 -7.90 -3.39 12.51
CA SER A 288 -8.45 -4.20 11.40
C SER A 288 -7.56 -4.05 10.14
N VAL A 289 -7.11 -2.82 9.85
CA VAL A 289 -6.13 -2.55 8.77
C VAL A 289 -4.90 -3.43 8.92
N ARG A 290 -4.31 -3.46 10.12
CA ARG A 290 -3.13 -4.28 10.39
C ARG A 290 -3.42 -5.77 10.25
N SER A 291 -4.49 -6.27 10.88
CA SER A 291 -4.81 -7.70 10.91
C SER A 291 -5.23 -8.26 9.57
N ASP A 292 -6.00 -7.51 8.80
CA ASP A 292 -6.63 -8.01 7.58
C ASP A 292 -5.66 -7.89 6.39
N ALA A 293 -4.84 -6.85 6.37
CA ALA A 293 -3.78 -6.71 5.37
C ALA A 293 -2.77 -7.87 5.43
N CYS A 294 -2.61 -8.50 6.59
CA CYS A 294 -1.73 -9.64 6.77
C CYS A 294 -2.11 -10.86 5.95
N ASP A 295 -3.32 -10.93 5.39
CA ASP A 295 -3.69 -12.01 4.47
C ASP A 295 -3.15 -11.74 3.04
N TYR A 296 -2.88 -10.47 2.71
CA TYR A 296 -2.46 -10.01 1.37
C TYR A 296 -0.96 -9.75 1.26
N PHE A 297 -0.33 -9.33 2.36
CA PHE A 297 1.07 -8.90 2.37
C PHE A 297 1.94 -9.83 3.22
N THR A 298 3.22 -9.95 2.85
CA THR A 298 4.20 -10.66 3.67
C THR A 298 4.77 -9.78 4.78
N THR A 299 4.59 -8.47 4.68
CA THR A 299 4.98 -7.52 5.72
C THR A 299 3.90 -6.45 5.85
N VAL A 300 3.43 -6.25 7.08
CA VAL A 300 2.55 -5.16 7.50
C VAL A 300 3.13 -4.62 8.80
N LEU A 301 3.67 -3.40 8.76
CA LEU A 301 4.24 -2.73 9.93
C LEU A 301 3.47 -1.45 10.17
N GLY A 302 3.06 -1.20 11.41
CA GLY A 302 2.36 0.04 11.74
C GLY A 302 2.72 0.63 13.09
N PRO A 303 1.92 1.61 13.55
CA PRO A 303 2.13 2.26 14.83
C PRO A 303 2.15 1.23 15.96
N GLY A 304 3.23 1.26 16.75
CA GLY A 304 3.50 0.31 17.82
C GLY A 304 4.64 -0.66 17.56
N TYR A 305 5.06 -0.84 16.30
CA TYR A 305 6.17 -1.73 15.96
C TYR A 305 7.55 -1.13 16.29
N ASN A 306 7.88 0.01 15.68
CA ASN A 306 9.13 0.74 15.93
C ASN A 306 8.93 2.26 15.64
N PRO A 307 9.94 3.11 15.91
CA PRO A 307 9.84 4.54 15.66
C PRO A 307 9.61 4.91 14.19
N GLU A 308 10.21 4.17 13.26
CA GLU A 308 10.10 4.44 11.83
C GLU A 308 8.69 4.23 11.28
N HIS A 309 7.86 3.40 11.93
CA HIS A 309 6.48 3.13 11.52
C HIS A 309 5.43 3.76 12.46
N ALA A 310 5.79 4.83 13.18
CA ALA A 310 4.93 5.43 14.19
C ALA A 310 3.71 6.19 13.63
N ASP A 311 3.77 6.60 12.36
CA ASP A 311 2.80 7.49 11.72
C ASP A 311 2.23 6.98 10.39
N HIS A 312 2.62 5.77 9.96
CA HIS A 312 2.13 5.14 8.75
C HIS A 312 2.07 3.62 8.88
N PHE A 313 1.32 2.99 7.98
CA PHE A 313 1.39 1.57 7.73
C PHE A 313 2.27 1.30 6.52
N HIS A 314 3.26 0.44 6.69
CA HIS A 314 4.10 -0.08 5.62
C HIS A 314 3.59 -1.45 5.19
N PHE A 315 3.34 -1.62 3.90
CA PHE A 315 2.92 -2.88 3.29
C PHE A 315 3.94 -3.30 2.24
N ASP A 316 4.43 -4.54 2.30
CA ASP A 316 5.33 -5.09 1.28
C ASP A 316 5.11 -6.59 0.98
N LEU A 317 5.68 -7.03 -0.14
CA LEU A 317 5.75 -8.44 -0.57
C LEU A 317 7.18 -9.01 -0.50
N MET A 318 7.95 -8.62 0.52
CA MET A 318 9.29 -9.15 0.76
C MET A 318 9.29 -10.68 0.86
N GLN A 319 10.00 -11.33 -0.06
CA GLN A 319 10.23 -12.77 0.01
C GLN A 319 11.28 -13.12 1.08
N ARG A 320 10.95 -14.09 1.92
CA ARG A 320 11.82 -14.64 2.97
C ARG A 320 11.91 -16.15 2.80
N ARG A 321 13.11 -16.72 2.95
CA ARG A 321 13.33 -18.17 2.80
C ARG A 321 12.45 -19.03 3.70
N SER A 322 12.15 -18.53 4.91
CA SER A 322 11.31 -19.22 5.88
C SER A 322 9.80 -19.10 5.62
N GLY A 323 9.37 -18.32 4.62
CA GLY A 323 7.96 -17.97 4.43
C GLY A 323 7.38 -17.06 5.53
N TYR A 324 8.21 -16.58 6.47
CA TYR A 324 7.77 -15.76 7.59
C TYR A 324 7.06 -14.46 7.13
N ARG A 325 5.89 -14.21 7.71
CA ARG A 325 5.12 -12.98 7.53
C ARG A 325 5.32 -12.06 8.73
N ALA A 326 5.73 -10.82 8.48
CA ALA A 326 5.95 -9.82 9.51
C ALA A 326 4.69 -8.96 9.67
N CYS A 327 3.87 -9.26 10.67
CA CYS A 327 2.62 -8.57 10.96
C CYS A 327 2.67 -7.93 12.34
N LYS A 328 2.99 -6.63 12.39
CA LYS A 328 3.35 -5.92 13.63
C LYS A 328 2.72 -4.54 13.74
#